data_AF-A0A317ISM0-F1
#
_entry.id   AF-A0A317ISM0-F1
#
_cell.length_a   1.000
_cell.length_b   1.000
_cell.length_c   1.000
_cell.angle_alpha   90.00
_cell.angle_beta   90.00
_cell.angle_gamma   90.00
#
_symmetry.space_group_name_H-M   'P 1'
#
loop_
_entity.id
_entity.type
_entity.pdbx_description
1 polymer ?
#
loop_
_entity_poly.entity_id
_entity_poly.type
_entity_poly.pdbx_seq_one_letter_code
_entity_poly.pdbx_strand_id
1 'polypeptide(L)'
;MHNPYLLVAVVLMWIIVVAGILQRISTVQALSGSNANDISSRTSSLNGIEKFWMVLYFGLLVYLLILLGEEWESGDTKTHLIGAIICYGIAGALFALQLINRQRILALKTKDPEAGQNLRKWVSVGNVLLIFAAVFLSIAYRHS
;
A
#
# COMPACT_ATOMS: atom_id res chain seq x y z
N MET A 1 18.31 4.18 -23.42
CA MET A 1 17.04 3.93 -24.13
C MET A 1 16.05 3.63 -23.03
N HIS A 2 14.93 4.37 -22.93
CA HIS A 2 14.02 4.18 -21.79
C HIS A 2 13.51 2.74 -21.71
N ASN A 3 13.62 2.15 -20.52
CA ASN A 3 13.19 0.77 -20.28
C ASN A 3 11.65 0.72 -20.19
N PRO A 4 10.94 0.06 -21.15
CA PRO A 4 9.48 0.02 -21.16
C PRO A 4 8.91 -0.74 -19.95
N TYR A 5 9.64 -1.70 -19.38
CA TYR A 5 9.21 -2.45 -18.20
C TYR A 5 9.16 -1.56 -16.96
N LEU A 6 10.05 -0.58 -16.88
CA LEU A 6 10.11 0.39 -15.79
C LEU A 6 9.01 1.44 -15.91
N LEU A 7 8.64 1.83 -17.13
CA LEU A 7 7.43 2.64 -17.38
C LEU A 7 6.16 1.93 -16.91
N VAL A 8 6.02 0.63 -17.23
CA VAL A 8 4.89 -0.18 -16.75
C VAL A 8 4.86 -0.22 -15.23
N ALA A 9 6.02 -0.40 -14.58
CA ALA A 9 6.12 -0.38 -13.12
C ALA A 9 5.64 0.96 -12.53
N VAL A 10 6.05 2.09 -13.13
CA VAL A 10 5.62 3.44 -12.72
C VAL A 10 4.11 3.59 -12.82
N VAL A 11 3.51 3.20 -13.94
CA VAL A 11 2.06 3.32 -14.17
C VAL A 11 1.30 2.46 -13.16
N LEU A 12 1.70 1.20 -12.97
CA LEU A 12 1.07 0.29 -12.01
C LEU A 12 1.19 0.81 -10.57
N MET A 13 2.34 1.37 -10.21
CA MET A 13 2.57 1.96 -8.89
C MET A 13 1.61 3.12 -8.63
N TRP A 14 1.46 4.05 -9.57
CA TRP A 14 0.52 5.18 -9.43
C TRP A 14 -0.93 4.73 -9.32
N ILE A 15 -1.33 3.69 -10.07
CA ILE A 15 -2.66 3.09 -9.94
C ILE A 15 -2.86 2.54 -8.51
N ILE A 16 -1.86 1.83 -7.98
CA ILE A 16 -1.90 1.29 -6.60
C ILE A 16 -1.94 2.41 -5.57
N VAL A 17 -1.20 3.51 -5.77
CA VAL A 17 -1.26 4.68 -4.88
C VAL A 17 -2.68 5.24 -4.84
N VAL A 18 -3.26 5.57 -5.98
CA VAL A 18 -4.58 6.20 -6.05
C VAL A 18 -5.67 5.27 -5.49
N ALA A 19 -5.73 4.04 -6.00
CA ALA A 19 -6.76 3.09 -5.62
C ALA A 19 -6.60 2.61 -4.16
N GLY A 20 -5.36 2.40 -3.71
CA GLY A 20 -5.05 2.03 -2.33
C GLY A 20 -5.40 3.13 -1.33
N ILE A 21 -5.12 4.40 -1.65
CA ILE A 21 -5.51 5.54 -0.81
C ILE A 21 -7.04 5.61 -0.70
N LEU A 22 -7.77 5.53 -1.81
CA LEU A 22 -9.24 5.57 -1.82
C LEU A 22 -9.85 4.41 -1.02
N GLN A 23 -9.30 3.21 -1.14
CA GLN A 23 -9.73 2.04 -0.37
C GLN A 23 -9.49 2.22 1.14
N ARG A 24 -8.33 2.76 1.55
CA ARG A 24 -8.03 2.98 2.97
C ARG A 24 -8.87 4.09 3.59
N ILE A 25 -9.10 5.18 2.86
CA ILE A 25 -9.99 6.28 3.30
C ILE A 25 -11.40 5.75 3.52
N SER A 26 -11.95 5.02 2.55
CA SER A 26 -13.31 4.45 2.67
C SER A 26 -13.41 3.44 3.83
N THR A 27 -12.37 2.64 4.07
CA THR A 27 -12.30 1.71 5.21
C THR A 27 -12.30 2.44 6.54
N VAL A 28 -11.49 3.50 6.69
CA VAL A 28 -11.41 4.32 7.91
C VAL A 28 -12.74 5.05 8.17
N GLN A 29 -13.39 5.57 7.13
CA GLN A 29 -14.71 6.22 7.25
C GLN A 29 -15.77 5.21 7.68
N ALA A 30 -15.78 4.00 7.09
CA ALA A 30 -16.70 2.93 7.46
C ALA A 30 -16.58 2.52 8.93
N LEU A 31 -15.34 2.47 9.46
CA LEU A 31 -15.07 2.15 10.86
C LEU A 31 -15.45 3.29 11.82
N SER A 32 -15.44 4.54 11.35
CA SER A 32 -15.75 5.72 12.18
C SER A 32 -17.25 5.99 12.33
N GLY A 33 -18.10 5.45 11.44
CA GLY A 33 -19.53 5.82 11.36
C GLY A 33 -20.55 4.67 11.52
N SER A 34 -20.14 3.43 11.78
CA SER A 34 -21.04 2.26 11.71
C SER A 34 -21.54 1.77 13.09
N ASN A 35 -22.82 1.38 13.16
CA ASN A 35 -23.44 0.65 14.28
C ASN A 35 -23.09 -0.85 14.20
N ALA A 36 -22.99 -1.54 15.35
CA ALA A 36 -22.48 -2.91 15.46
C ALA A 36 -23.16 -3.98 14.58
N ASN A 37 -24.41 -3.74 14.14
CA ASN A 37 -25.18 -4.68 13.31
C ASN A 37 -24.89 -4.57 11.80
N ASP A 38 -24.34 -3.45 11.32
CA ASP A 38 -23.91 -3.27 9.92
C ASP A 38 -22.50 -3.83 9.64
N ILE A 39 -21.82 -4.27 10.70
CA ILE A 39 -20.43 -4.67 10.65
C ILE A 39 -20.26 -6.05 10.01
N SER A 40 -21.16 -7.01 10.26
CA SER A 40 -20.98 -8.41 9.81
C SER A 40 -21.04 -8.58 8.28
N SER A 41 -22.00 -7.95 7.60
CA SER A 41 -22.14 -7.99 6.14
C SER A 41 -21.02 -7.21 5.43
N ARG A 42 -20.58 -6.08 6.00
CA ARG A 42 -19.43 -5.30 5.50
C ARG A 42 -18.07 -5.98 5.72
N THR A 43 -17.95 -6.84 6.73
CA THR A 43 -16.67 -7.52 7.04
C THR A 43 -16.32 -8.56 5.97
N SER A 44 -17.31 -9.27 5.41
CA SER A 44 -17.08 -10.26 4.34
C SER A 44 -16.59 -9.61 3.04
N SER A 45 -17.23 -8.53 2.59
CA SER A 45 -16.85 -7.83 1.36
C SER A 45 -15.49 -7.12 1.48
N LEU A 46 -15.20 -6.54 2.65
CA LEU A 46 -13.92 -5.87 2.90
C LEU A 46 -12.75 -6.87 2.96
N ASN A 47 -12.95 -8.07 3.52
CA ASN A 47 -11.92 -9.11 3.54
C ASN A 47 -11.52 -9.58 2.13
N GLY A 48 -12.47 -9.68 1.20
CA GLY A 48 -12.19 -10.07 -0.20
C GLY A 48 -11.35 -9.02 -0.92
N ILE A 49 -11.72 -7.74 -0.77
CA ILE A 49 -11.00 -6.60 -1.35
C ILE A 49 -9.58 -6.52 -0.75
N GLU A 50 -9.42 -6.70 0.56
CA GLU A 50 -8.12 -6.64 1.23
C GLU A 50 -7.18 -7.77 0.79
N LYS A 51 -7.69 -8.99 0.59
CA LYS A 51 -6.90 -10.10 0.02
C LYS A 51 -6.42 -9.80 -1.40
N PHE A 52 -7.30 -9.25 -2.24
CA PHE A 52 -6.93 -8.82 -3.59
C PHE A 52 -5.79 -7.79 -3.57
N TRP A 53 -5.88 -6.78 -2.70
CA TRP A 53 -4.82 -5.78 -2.54
C TRP A 53 -3.53 -6.40 -2.03
N MET A 54 -3.56 -7.30 -1.04
CA MET A 54 -2.35 -7.97 -0.57
C MET A 54 -1.64 -8.75 -1.69
N VAL A 55 -2.39 -9.44 -2.53
CA VAL A 55 -1.83 -10.17 -3.69
C VAL A 55 -1.20 -9.19 -4.68
N LEU A 56 -1.88 -8.08 -4.99
CA LEU A 56 -1.31 -7.04 -5.85
C LEU A 56 -0.05 -6.42 -5.26
N TYR A 57 -0.04 -6.14 -3.95
CA TYR A 57 1.12 -5.60 -3.25
C TYR A 57 2.33 -6.53 -3.34
N PHE A 58 2.10 -7.82 -3.08
CA PHE A 58 3.15 -8.81 -3.18
C PHE A 58 3.64 -8.99 -4.62
N GLY A 59 2.72 -9.06 -5.59
CA GLY A 59 3.06 -9.19 -7.00
C GLY A 59 3.91 -8.02 -7.52
N LEU A 60 3.54 -6.78 -7.18
CA LEU A 60 4.34 -5.61 -7.57
C LEU A 60 5.70 -5.60 -6.87
N LEU A 61 5.79 -5.99 -5.61
CA LEU A 61 7.08 -6.10 -4.92
C LEU A 61 8.02 -7.08 -5.61
N VAL A 62 7.53 -8.27 -5.98
CA VAL A 62 8.32 -9.26 -6.73
C VAL A 62 8.76 -8.69 -8.08
N TYR A 63 7.86 -8.02 -8.80
CA TYR A 63 8.20 -7.39 -10.08
C TYR A 63 9.28 -6.31 -9.95
N LEU A 64 9.22 -5.46 -8.93
CA LEU A 64 10.26 -4.45 -8.66
C LEU A 64 11.62 -5.08 -8.31
N LEU A 65 11.63 -6.21 -7.60
CA LEU A 65 12.86 -6.94 -7.29
C LEU A 65 13.49 -7.56 -8.54
N ILE A 66 12.68 -8.02 -9.50
CA ILE A 66 13.18 -8.49 -10.81
C ILE A 66 13.82 -7.34 -11.57
N LEU A 67 13.13 -6.19 -11.66
CA LEU A 67 13.67 -4.98 -12.31
C LEU A 67 14.96 -4.49 -11.65
N LEU A 68 15.11 -4.65 -10.34
CA LEU A 68 16.35 -4.31 -9.64
C LEU A 68 17.53 -5.16 -10.10
N GLY A 69 17.28 -6.45 -10.39
CA GLY A 69 18.29 -7.35 -10.94
C GLY A 69 18.70 -6.96 -12.36
N GLU A 70 17.74 -6.54 -13.19
CA GLU A 70 17.99 -6.11 -14.57
C GLU A 70 18.74 -4.78 -14.64
N GLU A 71 18.40 -3.82 -13.78
CA GLU A 71 18.98 -2.46 -13.75
C GLU A 71 20.18 -2.31 -12.81
N TRP A 72 20.80 -3.41 -12.39
CA TRP A 72 21.81 -3.42 -11.34
C TRP A 72 23.06 -2.58 -11.66
N GLU A 73 23.41 -2.50 -12.95
CA GLU A 73 24.58 -1.78 -13.46
C GLU A 73 24.35 -0.26 -13.57
N SER A 74 23.09 0.20 -13.64
CA SER A 74 22.77 1.63 -13.67
C SER A 74 22.75 2.21 -12.25
N GLY A 75 23.83 2.90 -11.86
CA GLY A 75 24.02 3.42 -10.50
C GLY A 75 22.89 4.30 -9.99
N ASP A 76 22.43 5.25 -10.80
CA ASP A 76 21.36 6.18 -10.45
C ASP A 76 19.99 5.48 -10.42
N THR A 77 19.67 4.72 -11.47
CA THR A 77 18.42 3.94 -11.56
C THR A 77 18.29 2.98 -10.38
N LYS A 78 19.35 2.23 -10.07
CA LYS A 78 19.42 1.29 -8.93
C LYS A 78 19.13 1.99 -7.61
N THR A 79 19.75 3.13 -7.35
CA THR A 79 19.59 3.84 -6.07
C THR A 79 18.14 4.26 -5.86
N HIS A 80 17.51 4.81 -6.90
CA HIS A 80 16.10 5.20 -6.85
C HIS A 80 15.16 4.00 -6.79
N LEU A 81 15.48 2.89 -7.48
CA LEU A 81 14.69 1.67 -7.43
C LEU A 81 14.72 1.03 -6.03
N ILE A 82 15.88 1.00 -5.37
CA ILE A 82 16.02 0.57 -3.97
C ILE A 82 15.17 1.45 -3.05
N GLY A 83 15.24 2.77 -3.22
CA GLY A 83 14.41 3.71 -2.46
C GLY A 83 12.91 3.42 -2.64
N ALA A 84 12.47 3.17 -3.87
CA ALA A 84 11.10 2.79 -4.18
C ALA A 84 10.68 1.47 -3.48
N ILE A 85 11.53 0.44 -3.55
CA ILE A 85 11.29 -0.88 -2.93
C ILE A 85 11.17 -0.75 -1.41
N ILE A 86 12.07 0.01 -0.77
CA ILE A 86 12.04 0.21 0.69
C ILE A 86 10.75 0.92 1.11
N CYS A 87 10.42 2.06 0.47
CA CYS A 87 9.20 2.79 0.78
C CYS A 87 7.95 1.92 0.57
N TYR A 88 7.90 1.17 -0.53
CA TYR A 88 6.80 0.29 -0.86
C TYR A 88 6.67 -0.89 0.12
N GLY A 89 7.78 -1.53 0.47
CA GLY A 89 7.82 -2.63 1.42
C GLY A 89 7.36 -2.21 2.82
N ILE A 90 7.81 -1.06 3.31
CA ILE A 90 7.35 -0.51 4.61
C ILE A 90 5.86 -0.15 4.53
N ALA A 91 5.39 0.46 3.44
CA ALA A 91 3.98 0.76 3.26
C ALA A 91 3.10 -0.51 3.25
N GLY A 92 3.58 -1.59 2.63
CA GLY A 92 2.95 -2.91 2.63
C GLY A 92 2.91 -3.53 4.02
N ALA A 93 4.01 -3.46 4.78
CA ALA A 93 4.07 -3.94 6.17
C ALA A 93 3.07 -3.18 7.07
N LEU A 94 3.00 -1.85 6.93
CA LEU A 94 2.02 -1.03 7.65
C LEU A 94 0.58 -1.38 7.26
N PHE A 95 0.34 -1.73 5.99
CA PHE A 95 -0.97 -2.21 5.55
C PHE A 95 -1.34 -3.52 6.25
N ALA A 96 -0.44 -4.51 6.29
CA ALA A 96 -0.69 -5.77 6.98
C ALA A 96 -0.98 -5.55 8.48
N LEU A 97 -0.24 -4.67 9.15
CA LEU A 97 -0.48 -4.30 10.55
C LEU A 97 -1.85 -3.61 10.74
N GLN A 98 -2.27 -2.76 9.80
CA GLN A 98 -3.61 -2.16 9.82
C GLN A 98 -4.71 -3.21 9.74
N LEU A 99 -4.54 -4.23 8.88
CA LEU A 99 -5.49 -5.34 8.76
C LEU A 99 -5.62 -6.11 10.07
N ILE A 100 -4.49 -6.47 10.69
CA ILE A 100 -4.47 -7.20 11.96
C ILE A 100 -5.14 -6.37 13.07
N ASN A 101 -4.79 -5.10 13.20
CA ASN A 101 -5.38 -4.21 14.21
C ASN A 101 -6.88 -4.03 14.00
N ARG A 102 -7.31 -3.88 12.74
CA ARG A 102 -8.73 -3.80 12.41
C ARG A 102 -9.47 -5.08 12.80
N GLN A 103 -8.95 -6.26 12.47
CA GLN A 103 -9.56 -7.53 12.86
C GLN A 103 -9.68 -7.67 14.38
N ARG A 104 -8.68 -7.19 15.14
CA ARG A 104 -8.74 -7.15 16.61
C ARG A 104 -9.83 -6.23 17.13
N ILE A 105 -9.96 -5.01 16.60
CA ILE A 105 -11.02 -4.07 16.99
C ILE A 105 -12.40 -4.68 16.73
N LEU A 106 -12.59 -5.31 15.57
CA LEU A 106 -13.84 -5.97 15.21
C LEU A 106 -14.15 -7.18 16.12
N ALA A 107 -13.14 -7.98 16.46
CA ALA A 107 -13.29 -9.14 17.34
C ALA A 107 -13.67 -8.73 18.77
N LEU A 108 -13.08 -7.65 19.28
CA LEU A 108 -13.33 -7.16 20.64
C LEU A 108 -14.65 -6.41 20.78
N LYS A 109 -15.30 -6.02 19.66
CA LYS A 109 -16.54 -5.20 19.63
C LYS A 109 -16.46 -3.91 20.47
N THR A 110 -15.26 -3.46 20.82
CA THR A 110 -15.03 -2.27 21.62
C THR A 110 -14.81 -1.07 20.71
N LYS A 111 -15.61 0.00 20.90
CA LYS A 111 -15.31 1.32 20.33
C LYS A 111 -14.21 1.94 21.17
N ASP A 112 -12.96 1.57 20.92
CA ASP A 112 -11.81 2.28 21.49
C ASP A 112 -11.47 3.49 20.57
N PRO A 113 -11.73 4.73 21.03
CA PRO A 113 -11.42 5.92 20.24
C PRO A 113 -9.91 6.11 19.99
N GLU A 114 -9.03 5.62 20.88
CA GLU A 114 -7.57 5.70 20.70
C GLU A 114 -7.10 4.75 19.60
N ALA A 115 -7.66 3.54 19.55
CA ALA A 115 -7.37 2.58 18.48
C ALA A 115 -7.76 3.13 17.10
N GLY A 116 -8.88 3.87 17.01
CA GLY A 116 -9.32 4.54 15.79
C GLY A 116 -8.39 5.69 15.34
N GLN A 117 -7.91 6.51 16.27
CA GLN A 117 -6.93 7.57 15.97
C GLN A 117 -5.58 7.00 15.53
N ASN A 118 -5.09 5.97 16.23
CA ASN A 118 -3.85 5.28 15.85
C ASN A 118 -3.97 4.66 14.46
N LEU A 119 -5.10 4.00 14.14
CA LEU A 119 -5.35 3.46 12.81
C LEU A 119 -5.28 4.53 11.72
N ARG A 120 -5.87 5.72 11.93
CA ARG A 120 -5.78 6.86 11.00
C ARG A 120 -4.34 7.31 10.78
N LYS A 121 -3.55 7.40 11.86
CA LYS A 121 -2.14 7.79 11.79
C LYS A 121 -1.35 6.80 10.93
N TRP A 122 -1.50 5.51 11.18
CA TRP A 122 -0.82 4.46 10.41
C TRP A 122 -1.23 4.46 8.94
N VAL A 123 -2.52 4.67 8.64
CA VAL A 123 -3.02 4.80 7.26
C VAL A 123 -2.38 5.99 6.55
N SER A 124 -2.30 7.14 7.22
CA SER A 124 -1.66 8.34 6.66
C SER A 124 -0.17 8.11 6.37
N VAL A 125 0.59 7.55 7.33
CA VAL A 125 2.01 7.23 7.14
C VAL A 125 2.22 6.25 5.99
N GLY A 126 1.39 5.20 5.91
CA GLY A 126 1.43 4.24 4.81
C GLY A 126 1.16 4.89 3.45
N ASN A 127 0.19 5.80 3.36
CA ASN A 127 -0.12 6.52 2.12
C ASN A 127 1.03 7.43 1.67
N VAL A 128 1.66 8.14 2.61
CA VAL A 128 2.82 8.98 2.32
C VAL A 128 3.98 8.14 1.77
N LEU A 129 4.25 6.97 2.37
CA LEU A 129 5.27 6.04 1.88
C LEU A 129 4.97 5.50 0.48
N LEU A 130 3.72 5.26 0.12
CA LEU A 130 3.34 4.85 -1.25
C LEU A 130 3.62 5.96 -2.26
N ILE A 131 3.32 7.21 -1.90
CA ILE A 131 3.62 8.36 -2.76
C ILE A 131 5.14 8.48 -2.96
N PHE A 132 5.93 8.36 -1.88
CA PHE A 132 7.39 8.34 -2.01
C PHE A 132 7.88 7.20 -2.89
N ALA A 133 7.32 6.00 -2.74
CA ALA A 133 7.67 4.87 -3.60
C ALA A 133 7.39 5.16 -5.09
N ALA A 134 6.22 5.74 -5.40
CA ALA A 134 5.86 6.13 -6.75
C ALA A 134 6.77 7.23 -7.33
N VAL A 135 7.13 8.21 -6.51
CA VAL A 135 8.05 9.28 -6.90
C VAL A 135 9.44 8.73 -7.17
N PHE A 136 10.00 7.92 -6.27
CA PHE A 136 11.31 7.28 -6.49
C PHE A 136 11.32 6.41 -7.74
N LEU A 137 10.27 5.63 -7.98
CA LEU A 137 10.16 4.81 -9.18
C LEU A 137 10.06 5.66 -10.46
N SER A 138 9.36 6.80 -10.38
CA SER A 138 9.27 7.76 -11.50
C SER A 138 10.61 8.43 -11.80
N ILE A 139 11.42 8.69 -10.76
CA ILE A 139 12.79 9.20 -10.92
C ILE A 139 13.67 8.11 -11.53
N ALA A 140 13.61 6.87 -11.03
CA ALA A 140 14.35 5.75 -11.61
C ALA A 140 14.10 5.60 -13.12
N TYR A 141 12.84 5.76 -13.55
CA TYR A 141 12.47 5.76 -14.97
C TYR A 141 13.12 6.88 -15.78
N ARG A 142 13.18 8.10 -15.22
CA ARG A 142 13.84 9.22 -15.90
C ARG A 142 15.34 9.01 -16.07
N HIS A 143 15.95 8.25 -15.18
CA HIS A 143 17.39 7.96 -15.21
C HIS A 143 17.76 6.68 -16.00
N SER A 144 16.78 5.93 -16.54
CA SER A 144 17.01 4.74 -17.41
C SER A 144 17.12 5.07 -18.91
#